data_AF-A0A699SFS3-F1
#
_entry.id   AF-A0A699SFS3-F1
#
_cell.length_a   1.000
_cell.length_b   1.000
_cell.length_c   1.000
_cell.angle_alpha   90.00
_cell.angle_beta   90.00
_cell.angle_gamma   90.00
#
_symmetry.space_group_name_H-M   'P 1'
#
loop_
_entity.id
_entity.type
_entity.pdbx_description
1 polymer ?
#
loop_
_entity_poly.entity_id
_entity_poly.type
_entity_poly.pdbx_seq_one_letter_code
_entity_poly.pdbx_strand_id
1 'polypeptide(L)'
;AITLERYLFDHMPILLRESIHDYGPVPFRFFHHWLELDGFYTFVSDTWRNAPEDRSNGMRNMTGKLKFIKYKIRKWIKDNRCNRKVAFDKLKEELRLVDEAIDKGIGTEEVVNKRVEVLNSLRYIDQMHAMDLTQKAKIKWSIEGDENSSFFHGMLNKKR
;
A
#
# COMPACT_ATOMS: atom_id res chain seq x y z
N ALA A 1 10.07 27.37 1.15
CA ALA A 1 9.81 27.34 2.60
C ALA A 1 10.09 28.72 3.16
N ILE A 2 9.20 29.26 3.98
CA ILE A 2 9.44 30.53 4.69
C ILE A 2 9.93 30.14 6.07
N THR A 3 11.09 30.65 6.48
CA THR A 3 11.64 30.45 7.82
C THR A 3 11.13 31.56 8.74
N LEU A 4 10.51 31.21 9.87
CA LEU A 4 10.08 32.20 10.87
C LEU A 4 11.29 32.77 11.61
N GLU A 5 11.23 34.08 11.92
CA GLU A 5 12.28 34.76 12.67
C GLU A 5 12.39 34.23 14.11
N ARG A 6 13.65 34.07 14.53
CA ARG A 6 14.05 33.39 15.76
C ARG A 6 13.96 34.35 16.95
N TYR A 7 12.75 34.59 17.45
CA TYR A 7 12.57 35.48 18.61
C TYR A 7 12.56 34.76 19.97
N LEU A 8 11.95 33.58 20.11
CA LEU A 8 11.76 32.91 21.41
C LEU A 8 11.97 31.39 21.43
N PHE A 9 12.24 30.75 20.28
CA PHE A 9 12.45 29.31 20.17
C PHE A 9 13.85 29.02 19.62
N ASP A 10 14.53 28.04 20.22
CA ASP A 10 15.84 27.55 19.82
C ASP A 10 15.80 26.78 18.49
N HIS A 11 14.63 26.30 18.08
CA HIS A 11 14.36 25.69 16.80
C HIS A 11 13.69 26.65 15.80
N MET A 12 14.07 26.55 14.51
CA MET A 12 13.42 27.25 13.40
C MET A 12 12.32 26.37 12.78
N PRO A 13 11.04 26.56 13.12
CA PRO A 13 9.96 25.82 12.47
C PRO A 13 9.91 26.17 10.97
N ILE A 14 9.93 25.15 10.13
CA ILE A 14 9.78 25.27 8.68
C ILE A 14 8.28 25.33 8.38
N LEU A 15 7.80 26.49 7.90
CA LEU A 15 6.46 26.58 7.35
C LEU A 15 6.42 25.95 5.96
N LEU A 16 5.85 24.75 5.88
CA LEU A 16 5.46 24.12 4.63
C LEU A 16 4.18 24.79 4.14
N ARG A 17 4.31 25.57 3.06
CA ARG A 17 3.16 26.12 2.35
C ARG A 17 2.62 25.02 1.44
N GLU A 18 1.46 24.47 1.78
CA GLU A 18 0.83 23.43 0.98
C GLU A 18 0.24 24.06 -0.28
N SER A 19 0.97 23.96 -1.38
CA SER A 19 0.49 24.39 -2.69
C SER A 19 -0.26 23.23 -3.35
N ILE A 20 -1.57 23.34 -3.43
CA ILE A 20 -2.43 22.35 -4.09
C ILE A 20 -2.18 22.47 -5.60
N HIS A 21 -1.49 21.48 -6.16
CA HIS A 21 -1.30 21.35 -7.61
C HIS A 21 -2.06 20.13 -8.10
N ASP A 22 -2.82 20.28 -9.18
CA ASP A 22 -3.38 19.14 -9.91
C ASP A 22 -2.30 18.54 -10.81
N TYR A 23 -1.75 17.39 -10.39
CA TYR A 23 -0.76 16.63 -11.17
C TYR A 23 -1.41 15.70 -12.21
N GLY A 24 -2.73 15.81 -12.40
CA GLY A 24 -3.50 15.00 -13.32
C GLY A 24 -3.90 13.63 -12.76
N PRO A 25 -4.38 12.73 -13.63
CA PRO A 25 -4.89 11.43 -13.21
C PRO A 25 -3.84 10.59 -12.51
N VAL A 26 -4.17 10.05 -11.33
CA VAL A 26 -3.25 9.19 -10.58
C VAL A 26 -2.86 7.98 -11.43
N PRO A 27 -1.55 7.81 -11.74
CA PRO A 27 -1.10 6.69 -12.53
C PRO A 27 -1.42 5.37 -11.81
N PHE A 28 -1.66 4.32 -12.59
CA PHE A 28 -1.79 2.99 -11.98
C PHE A 28 -0.43 2.53 -11.50
N ARG A 29 -0.35 2.22 -10.21
CA ARG A 29 0.85 1.68 -9.58
C ARG A 29 0.49 0.32 -8.99
N PHE A 30 1.30 -0.69 -9.33
CA PHE A 30 1.23 -2.00 -8.73
C PHE A 30 1.98 -2.00 -7.40
N PHE A 31 1.38 -2.55 -6.35
CA PHE A 31 2.01 -2.65 -5.03
C PHE A 31 2.38 -4.09 -4.73
N HIS A 32 3.58 -4.31 -4.17
CA HIS A 32 4.10 -5.66 -3.93
C HIS A 32 3.24 -6.43 -2.93
N HIS A 33 2.72 -5.76 -1.90
CA HIS A 33 1.84 -6.37 -0.91
C HIS A 33 0.56 -6.98 -1.55
N TRP A 34 0.18 -6.58 -2.77
CA TRP A 34 -0.97 -7.20 -3.46
C TRP A 34 -0.74 -8.68 -3.74
N LEU A 35 0.52 -9.09 -3.93
CA LEU A 35 0.89 -10.49 -4.14
C LEU A 35 0.77 -11.33 -2.86
N GLU A 36 0.84 -10.69 -1.69
CA GLU A 36 0.67 -11.35 -0.38
C GLU A 36 -0.80 -11.51 0.01
N LEU A 37 -1.73 -10.98 -0.80
CA LEU A 37 -3.15 -11.11 -0.54
C LEU A 37 -3.65 -12.45 -1.05
N ASP A 38 -4.26 -13.20 -0.15
CA ASP A 38 -4.88 -14.49 -0.46
C ASP A 38 -5.87 -14.36 -1.63
N GLY A 39 -5.69 -15.21 -2.63
CA GLY A 39 -6.53 -15.25 -3.83
C GLY A 39 -6.25 -14.16 -4.87
N PHE A 40 -5.25 -13.29 -4.69
CA PHE A 40 -4.93 -12.28 -5.71
C PHE A 40 -4.45 -12.93 -7.03
N TYR A 41 -3.57 -13.92 -6.93
CA TYR A 41 -3.04 -14.62 -8.11
C TYR A 41 -4.14 -15.32 -8.92
N THR A 42 -5.01 -16.06 -8.25
CA THR A 42 -6.14 -16.75 -8.89
C THR A 42 -7.09 -15.74 -9.54
N PHE A 43 -7.42 -14.66 -8.82
CA PHE A 43 -8.23 -13.55 -9.36
C PHE A 43 -7.64 -12.96 -10.64
N VAL A 44 -6.32 -12.69 -10.69
CA VAL A 44 -5.67 -12.12 -11.88
C VAL A 44 -5.66 -13.12 -13.04
N SER A 45 -5.34 -14.39 -12.78
CA SER A 45 -5.37 -15.46 -13.78
C SER A 45 -6.76 -15.61 -14.40
N ASP A 46 -7.79 -15.67 -13.57
CA ASP A 46 -9.17 -15.83 -14.03
C ASP A 46 -9.65 -14.59 -14.77
N THR A 47 -9.29 -13.40 -14.29
CA THR A 47 -9.60 -12.14 -15.00
C THR A 47 -8.92 -12.08 -16.36
N TRP A 48 -7.68 -12.57 -16.47
CA TRP A 48 -6.96 -12.62 -17.75
C TRP A 48 -7.64 -13.56 -18.75
N ARG A 49 -8.04 -14.76 -18.31
CA ARG A 49 -8.74 -15.75 -19.15
C ARG A 49 -10.10 -15.25 -19.62
N ASN A 50 -10.81 -14.53 -18.76
CA ASN A 50 -12.15 -13.99 -19.05
C ASN A 50 -12.11 -12.62 -19.75
N ALA A 51 -10.93 -12.10 -20.12
CA ALA A 51 -10.83 -10.80 -20.76
C ALA A 51 -11.38 -10.86 -22.20
N PRO A 52 -12.13 -9.82 -22.64
CA PRO A 52 -12.66 -9.76 -24.00
C PRO A 52 -11.54 -9.92 -25.05
N GLU A 53 -11.79 -10.72 -26.07
CA GLU A 53 -10.83 -10.94 -27.16
C GLU A 53 -11.20 -10.13 -28.39
N ASP A 54 -10.28 -9.28 -28.83
CA ASP A 54 -10.36 -8.65 -30.15
C ASP A 54 -9.48 -9.43 -31.15
N ARG A 55 -10.10 -10.15 -32.10
CA ARG A 55 -9.36 -10.92 -33.11
C ARG A 55 -8.90 -10.09 -34.30
N SER A 56 -9.28 -8.81 -34.38
CA SER A 56 -8.96 -7.96 -35.53
C SER A 56 -7.50 -7.46 -35.52
N ASN A 57 -6.95 -7.15 -34.35
CA ASN A 57 -5.58 -6.64 -34.20
C ASN A 57 -4.99 -7.10 -32.86
N GLY A 58 -3.88 -7.84 -32.89
CA GLY A 58 -3.22 -8.37 -31.70
C GLY A 58 -2.76 -7.32 -30.70
N MET A 59 -2.27 -6.16 -31.17
CA MET A 59 -1.82 -5.08 -30.29
C MET A 59 -3.00 -4.36 -29.63
N ARG A 60 -4.12 -4.22 -30.36
CA ARG A 60 -5.36 -3.65 -29.82
C ARG A 60 -5.98 -4.59 -28.79
N ASN A 61 -5.97 -5.89 -29.06
CA ASN A 61 -6.39 -6.94 -28.13
C ASN A 61 -5.58 -6.90 -26.83
N MET A 62 -4.24 -6.89 -26.93
CA MET A 62 -3.34 -6.80 -25.78
C MET A 62 -3.63 -5.56 -24.93
N THR A 63 -3.77 -4.40 -25.58
CA THR A 63 -4.11 -3.15 -24.88
C THR A 63 -5.48 -3.23 -24.20
N GLY A 64 -6.48 -3.85 -24.85
CA GLY A 64 -7.81 -4.09 -24.29
C GLY A 64 -7.77 -4.98 -23.06
N LYS A 65 -7.06 -6.12 -23.13
CA LYS A 65 -6.89 -7.05 -22.00
C LYS A 65 -6.20 -6.38 -20.82
N LEU A 66 -5.13 -5.62 -21.05
CA LEU A 66 -4.44 -4.86 -19.99
C LEU A 66 -5.35 -3.81 -19.34
N LYS A 67 -6.15 -3.07 -20.12
CA LYS A 67 -7.13 -2.11 -19.59
C LYS A 67 -8.21 -2.80 -18.75
N PHE A 68 -8.72 -3.94 -19.20
CA PHE A 68 -9.72 -4.73 -18.49
C PHE A 68 -9.19 -5.21 -17.14
N ILE A 69 -8.00 -5.78 -17.11
CA ILE A 69 -7.35 -6.26 -15.88
C ILE A 69 -7.07 -5.11 -14.93
N LYS A 70 -6.51 -4.01 -15.43
CA LYS A 70 -6.28 -2.80 -14.62
C LYS A 70 -7.56 -2.33 -13.92
N TYR A 71 -8.68 -2.30 -14.64
CA TYR A 71 -9.97 -1.91 -14.07
C TYR A 71 -10.43 -2.88 -12.97
N LYS A 72 -10.36 -4.19 -13.24
CA LYS A 72 -10.76 -5.24 -12.31
C LYS A 72 -9.90 -5.27 -11.05
N ILE A 73 -8.56 -5.17 -11.19
CA ILE A 73 -7.63 -5.05 -10.06
C ILE A 73 -7.95 -3.82 -9.22
N ARG A 74 -8.19 -2.66 -9.83
CA ARG A 74 -8.56 -1.44 -9.09
C ARG A 74 -9.81 -1.63 -8.24
N LYS A 75 -10.85 -2.27 -8.80
CA LYS A 75 -12.08 -2.56 -8.06
C LYS A 75 -11.82 -3.53 -6.92
N TRP A 76 -11.15 -4.65 -7.20
CA TRP A 76 -10.84 -5.68 -6.21
C TRP A 76 -10.02 -5.13 -5.03
N ILE A 77 -8.98 -4.33 -5.30
CA ILE A 77 -8.18 -3.70 -4.25
C ILE A 77 -8.98 -2.71 -3.42
N LYS A 78 -9.87 -1.92 -4.06
CA LYS A 78 -10.75 -0.98 -3.34
C LYS A 78 -11.69 -1.74 -2.39
N ASP A 79 -12.32 -2.79 -2.88
CA ASP A 79 -13.25 -3.62 -2.11
C ASP A 79 -12.52 -4.31 -0.95
N ASN A 80 -11.34 -4.90 -1.22
CA ASN A 80 -10.52 -5.54 -0.21
C ASN A 80 -10.03 -4.56 0.87
N ARG A 81 -9.69 -3.32 0.50
CA ARG A 81 -9.33 -2.25 1.45
C ARG A 81 -10.50 -1.87 2.34
N CYS A 82 -11.71 -1.79 1.79
CA CYS A 82 -12.93 -1.52 2.56
C CYS A 82 -13.19 -2.64 3.57
N ASN A 83 -13.16 -3.90 3.11
CA ASN A 83 -13.38 -5.08 3.94
C ASN A 83 -12.35 -5.18 5.06
N ARG A 84 -11.07 -4.93 4.76
CA ARG A 84 -10.01 -4.92 5.77
C ARG A 84 -10.18 -3.82 6.81
N LYS A 85 -10.63 -2.63 6.40
CA LYS A 85 -10.92 -1.55 7.35
C LYS A 85 -12.03 -1.97 8.31
N VAL A 86 -13.12 -2.56 7.80
CA VAL A 86 -14.20 -3.09 8.64
C VAL A 86 -13.69 -4.19 9.58
N ALA A 87 -12.85 -5.10 9.09
CA ALA A 87 -12.25 -6.14 9.93
C ALA A 87 -11.33 -5.55 11.02
N PHE A 88 -10.54 -4.53 10.67
CA PHE A 88 -9.69 -3.82 11.62
C PHE A 88 -10.51 -3.14 12.72
N ASP A 89 -11.58 -2.43 12.37
CA ASP A 89 -12.45 -1.77 13.33
C ASP A 89 -13.11 -2.79 14.28
N LYS A 90 -13.50 -3.96 13.76
CA LYS A 90 -14.03 -5.08 14.58
C LYS A 90 -12.98 -5.66 15.53
N LEU A 91 -11.77 -5.95 15.03
CA LEU A 91 -10.68 -6.48 15.86
C LEU A 91 -10.26 -5.49 16.95
N LYS A 92 -10.31 -4.19 16.65
CA LYS A 92 -10.04 -3.14 17.63
C LYS A 92 -11.09 -3.10 18.74
N GLU A 93 -12.36 -3.25 18.40
CA GLU A 93 -13.43 -3.33 19.39
C GLU A 93 -13.34 -4.63 20.20
N GLU A 94 -13.03 -5.75 19.56
CA GLU A 94 -12.80 -7.02 20.25
C GLU A 94 -11.63 -6.94 21.23
N LEU A 95 -10.52 -6.30 20.85
CA LEU A 95 -9.40 -6.04 21.74
C LEU A 95 -9.84 -5.20 22.95
N ARG A 96 -10.64 -4.15 22.72
CA ARG A 96 -11.17 -3.30 23.81
C ARG A 96 -11.98 -4.12 24.82
N LEU A 97 -12.83 -5.02 24.34
CA LEU A 97 -13.65 -5.89 25.20
C LEU A 97 -12.80 -6.90 25.98
N VAL A 98 -11.78 -7.46 25.34
CA VAL A 98 -10.85 -8.41 25.97
C VAL A 98 -10.02 -7.70 27.05
N ASP A 99 -9.48 -6.52 26.76
CA ASP A 99 -8.74 -5.71 27.74
C ASP A 99 -9.65 -5.30 28.92
N GLU A 100 -10.90 -4.89 28.65
CA GLU A 100 -11.87 -4.55 29.69
C GLU A 100 -12.23 -5.76 30.60
N ALA A 101 -12.27 -6.98 30.04
CA ALA A 101 -12.49 -8.20 30.82
C ALA A 101 -11.29 -8.54 31.72
N ILE A 102 -10.06 -8.33 31.22
CA ILE A 102 -8.83 -8.51 31.99
C ILE A 102 -8.76 -7.49 33.13
N ASP A 103 -9.05 -6.23 32.87
CA ASP A 103 -9.05 -5.15 33.88
C ASP A 103 -10.06 -5.40 35.00
N LYS A 104 -11.19 -6.06 34.69
CA LYS A 104 -12.20 -6.50 35.68
C LYS A 104 -11.79 -7.76 36.47
N GLY A 105 -10.60 -8.32 36.20
CA GLY A 105 -10.08 -9.50 36.90
C GLY A 105 -10.59 -10.84 36.34
N ILE A 106 -11.19 -10.87 35.15
CA ILE A 106 -11.72 -12.08 34.49
C ILE A 106 -10.72 -12.58 33.43
N GLY A 107 -9.42 -12.43 33.70
CA GLY A 107 -8.35 -12.83 32.79
C GLY A 107 -8.06 -14.32 32.86
N THR A 108 -8.96 -15.17 32.36
CA THR A 108 -8.67 -16.60 32.20
C THR A 108 -7.63 -16.83 31.09
N GLU A 109 -6.99 -18.00 31.07
CA GLU A 109 -5.98 -18.34 30.06
C GLU A 109 -6.56 -18.24 28.63
N GLU A 110 -7.83 -18.58 28.43
CA GLU A 110 -8.52 -18.44 27.16
C GLU A 110 -8.66 -16.98 26.71
N VAL A 111 -8.95 -16.06 27.65
CA VAL A 111 -9.08 -14.63 27.36
C VAL A 111 -7.73 -14.03 26.97
N VAL A 112 -6.66 -14.45 27.64
CA VAL A 112 -5.28 -14.04 27.31
C VAL A 112 -4.85 -14.57 25.94
N ASN A 113 -5.14 -15.84 25.63
CA ASN A 113 -4.84 -16.43 24.32
C ASN A 113 -5.59 -15.70 23.20
N LYS A 114 -6.88 -15.42 23.41
CA LYS A 114 -7.70 -14.64 22.48
C LYS A 114 -7.12 -13.24 22.23
N ARG A 115 -6.61 -12.57 23.27
CA ARG A 115 -5.91 -11.29 23.14
C ARG A 115 -4.72 -11.37 22.19
N VAL A 116 -3.91 -12.42 22.34
CA VAL A 116 -2.71 -12.64 21.50
C VAL A 116 -3.10 -12.87 20.05
N GLU A 117 -4.16 -13.63 19.77
CA GLU A 117 -4.68 -13.86 18.41
C GLU A 117 -5.16 -12.56 17.75
N VAL A 118 -5.92 -11.74 18.48
CA VAL A 118 -6.42 -10.45 17.98
C VAL A 118 -5.26 -9.50 17.69
N LEU A 119 -4.25 -9.43 18.59
CA LEU A 119 -3.06 -8.62 18.37
C LEU A 119 -2.23 -9.09 17.16
N ASN A 120 -2.08 -10.40 16.98
CA ASN A 120 -1.40 -10.95 15.80
C ASN A 120 -2.12 -10.56 14.51
N SER A 121 -3.45 -10.61 14.50
CA SER A 121 -4.28 -10.22 13.36
C SER A 121 -4.17 -8.73 13.05
N LEU A 122 -4.17 -7.87 14.08
CA LEU A 122 -3.95 -6.43 13.92
C LEU A 122 -2.55 -6.13 13.38
N ARG A 123 -1.51 -6.79 13.92
CA ARG A 123 -0.12 -6.62 13.48
C ARG A 123 0.05 -7.00 12.00
N TYR A 124 -0.62 -8.05 11.54
CA TYR A 124 -0.63 -8.43 10.12
C TYR A 124 -1.22 -7.31 9.23
N ILE A 125 -2.34 -6.70 9.65
CA ILE A 125 -2.95 -5.58 8.92
C ILE A 125 -2.01 -4.36 8.87
N ASP A 126 -1.36 -4.04 9.99
CA ASP A 126 -0.40 -2.93 10.07
C ASP A 126 0.84 -3.17 9.21
N GLN A 127 1.35 -4.40 9.17
CA GLN A 127 2.47 -4.78 8.30
C GLN A 127 2.13 -4.53 6.82
N MET A 128 0.93 -4.92 6.38
CA MET A 128 0.47 -4.63 5.01
C MET A 128 0.43 -3.13 4.73
N HIS A 129 -0.05 -2.33 5.69
CA HIS A 129 -0.09 -0.88 5.54
C HIS A 129 1.30 -0.26 5.50
N ALA A 130 2.22 -0.75 6.32
CA ALA A 130 3.62 -0.32 6.36
C ALA A 130 4.35 -0.59 5.04
N MET A 131 4.15 -1.77 4.43
CA MET A 131 4.69 -2.08 3.11
C MET A 131 4.17 -1.11 2.04
N ASP A 132 2.89 -0.75 2.13
CA ASP A 132 2.25 0.20 1.23
C ASP A 132 2.87 1.59 1.33
N LEU A 133 3.08 2.07 2.55
CA LEU A 133 3.75 3.35 2.83
C LEU A 133 5.20 3.35 2.38
N THR A 134 5.93 2.26 2.65
CA THR A 134 7.34 2.09 2.26
C THR A 134 7.52 2.21 0.75
N GLN A 135 6.65 1.58 -0.04
CA GLN A 135 6.69 1.68 -1.49
C GLN A 135 6.24 3.05 -2.01
N LYS A 136 5.24 3.69 -1.36
CA LYS A 136 4.79 5.06 -1.71
C LYS A 136 5.90 6.08 -1.49
N ALA A 137 6.55 6.03 -0.32
CA ALA A 137 7.67 6.87 0.05
C ALA A 137 8.96 6.54 -0.74
N LYS A 138 8.93 5.51 -1.60
CA LYS A 138 10.09 5.05 -2.39
C LYS A 138 11.31 4.79 -1.50
N ILE A 139 11.11 4.33 -0.26
CA ILE A 139 12.19 4.11 0.72
C ILE A 139 13.30 3.24 0.11
N LYS A 140 12.92 2.18 -0.62
CA LYS A 140 13.86 1.33 -1.33
C LYS A 140 14.74 2.10 -2.34
N TRP A 141 14.17 3.01 -3.12
CA TRP A 141 14.96 3.90 -4.00
C TRP A 141 15.82 4.89 -3.23
N SER A 142 15.34 5.39 -2.09
CA SER A 142 16.13 6.28 -1.24
C SER A 142 17.34 5.58 -0.61
N ILE A 143 17.23 4.27 -0.35
CA ILE A 143 18.30 3.43 0.24
C ILE A 143 19.25 2.91 -0.84
N GLU A 144 18.70 2.37 -1.94
CA GLU A 144 19.47 1.74 -3.03
C GLU A 144 20.02 2.77 -4.03
N GLY A 145 19.53 4.01 -3.99
CA GLY A 145 19.86 5.03 -4.97
C GLY A 145 19.27 4.74 -6.35
N ASP A 146 19.63 5.57 -7.33
CA ASP A 146 19.31 5.31 -8.73
C ASP A 146 20.38 4.36 -9.31
N GLU A 147 20.22 3.04 -9.13
CA GLU A 147 21.11 2.02 -9.72
C GLU A 147 21.21 2.15 -11.26
N ASN A 148 20.21 2.77 -11.88
CA ASN A 148 20.15 2.99 -13.32
C ASN A 148 21.14 4.05 -13.81
N SER A 149 21.62 4.93 -12.92
CA SER A 149 22.62 5.95 -13.27
C SER A 149 23.91 5.31 -13.80
N SER A 150 24.38 4.19 -13.23
CA SER A 150 25.59 3.50 -13.69
C SER A 150 25.46 2.93 -15.10
N PHE A 151 24.30 2.36 -15.44
CA PHE A 151 24.01 1.80 -16.76
C PHE A 151 23.94 2.90 -17.83
N PHE A 152 23.22 3.99 -17.55
CA PHE A 152 23.11 5.12 -18.48
C PHE A 152 24.42 5.92 -18.59
N HIS A 153 25.14 6.11 -17.49
CA HIS A 153 26.49 6.71 -17.51
C HIS A 153 27.48 5.83 -18.28
N GLY A 154 27.44 4.51 -18.12
CA GLY A 154 28.27 3.57 -18.88
C GLY A 154 27.97 3.61 -20.38
N MET A 155 26.69 3.74 -20.76
CA MET A 155 26.29 3.87 -22.15
C MET A 155 26.68 5.22 -22.77
N LEU A 156 26.63 6.32 -21.99
CA LEU A 156 27.10 7.64 -22.41
C LEU A 156 28.63 7.70 -22.53
N ASN A 157 29.35 7.04 -21.62
CA ASN A 157 30.82 7.00 -21.62
C ASN A 157 31.39 6.07 -22.72
N LYS A 158 30.61 5.13 -23.25
CA LYS A 158 30.98 4.31 -24.42
C LYS A 158 30.90 5.04 -25.76
N LYS A 159 30.42 6.28 -25.80
CA LYS A 159 30.35 7.13 -27.01
C LYS A 159 31.53 8.10 -27.15
N ARG A 160 32.67 7.81 -26.53
CA ARG A 160 33.89 8.62 -26.68
C ARG A 160 35.06 7.77 -27.15
#